data_AF-J0QTB3-F1
#
_entry.id   AF-J0QTB3-F1
#
_cell.length_a   1.000
_cell.length_b   1.000
_cell.length_c   1.000
_cell.angle_alpha   90.00
_cell.angle_beta   90.00
_cell.angle_gamma   90.00
#
_symmetry.space_group_name_H-M   'P 1'
#
loop_
_entity.id
_entity.type
_entity.pdbx_description
1 polymer ?
#
loop_
_entity_poly.entity_id
_entity_poly.type
_entity_poly.pdbx_seq_one_letter_code
_entity_poly.pdbx_strand_id
1 'polypeptide(L)'
;MTTTAPSTEPEKGKIFLIPDSALDVWKNKIGQLAEWDGKQWKYTQTQDGHCIGLPNGDVYIRVNGKYQPKIALDSQSGQWNYAEASGTENVLTARLTPSPQALIDGMVIFLKVRSNNTGTATLNINGLGALLFIHFTAQPSKAVN
;
A
#
# COMPACT_ATOMS: atom_id res chain seq x y z
N MET A 1 -7.64 -12.59 4.13
CA MET A 1 -7.68 -14.02 3.78
C MET A 1 -8.50 -14.78 4.81
N THR A 2 -9.49 -15.57 4.38
CA THR A 2 -10.46 -16.23 5.28
C THR A 2 -10.20 -17.73 5.50
N THR A 3 -9.45 -18.39 4.62
CA THR A 3 -9.09 -19.81 4.79
C THR A 3 -7.99 -19.97 5.83
N THR A 4 -8.33 -20.44 7.02
CA THR A 4 -7.41 -20.59 8.15
C THR A 4 -6.86 -22.01 8.32
N ALA A 5 -7.47 -23.01 7.69
CA ALA A 5 -7.05 -24.40 7.71
C ALA A 5 -7.16 -25.02 6.31
N PRO A 6 -6.34 -26.04 5.98
CA PRO A 6 -6.46 -26.75 4.71
C PRO A 6 -7.78 -27.51 4.61
N SER A 7 -8.31 -27.63 3.39
CA SER A 7 -9.36 -28.62 3.09
C SER A 7 -8.80 -30.03 3.33
N THR A 8 -9.65 -30.96 3.76
CA THR A 8 -9.30 -32.37 3.93
C THR A 8 -9.04 -33.08 2.60
N GLU A 9 -9.61 -32.56 1.51
CA GLU A 9 -9.43 -33.09 0.14
C GLU A 9 -9.25 -31.95 -0.86
N PRO A 10 -8.05 -31.34 -0.95
CA PRO A 10 -7.77 -30.32 -1.95
C PRO A 10 -7.53 -30.96 -3.33
N GLU A 11 -7.87 -30.24 -4.39
CA GLU A 11 -7.45 -30.61 -5.74
C GLU A 11 -5.92 -30.47 -5.91
N LYS A 12 -5.32 -31.35 -6.71
CA LYS A 12 -3.87 -31.24 -7.01
C LYS A 12 -3.58 -29.90 -7.70
N GLY A 13 -2.52 -29.23 -7.26
CA GLY A 13 -2.10 -27.91 -7.74
C GLY A 13 -2.82 -26.75 -7.07
N LYS A 14 -3.71 -27.00 -6.09
CA LYS A 14 -4.35 -25.93 -5.34
C LYS A 14 -3.31 -25.26 -4.44
N ILE A 15 -3.15 -23.94 -4.60
CA ILE A 15 -2.23 -23.10 -3.81
C ILE A 15 -3.02 -22.20 -2.85
N PHE A 16 -2.49 -22.02 -1.64
CA PHE A 16 -2.96 -21.08 -0.63
C PHE A 16 -1.79 -20.27 -0.06
N LEU A 17 -2.03 -19.00 0.24
CA LEU A 17 -1.17 -18.26 1.17
C LEU A 17 -1.65 -18.54 2.59
N ILE A 18 -0.74 -18.94 3.47
CA ILE A 18 -1.06 -19.27 4.86
C ILE A 18 -1.18 -17.98 5.69
N PRO A 19 -2.36 -17.67 6.26
CA PRO A 19 -2.60 -16.43 7.01
C PRO A 19 -2.01 -16.47 8.43
N ASP A 20 -1.91 -15.30 9.08
CA ASP A 20 -1.48 -15.18 10.49
C ASP A 20 -2.42 -15.92 11.46
N SER A 21 -3.68 -16.15 11.08
CA SER A 21 -4.69 -16.90 11.85
C SER A 21 -4.72 -18.41 11.53
N ALA A 22 -3.66 -18.94 10.92
CA ALA A 22 -3.62 -20.35 10.51
C ALA A 22 -3.73 -21.35 11.67
N LEU A 23 -4.43 -22.45 11.41
CA LEU A 23 -4.68 -23.56 12.34
C LEU A 23 -4.05 -24.87 11.82
N ASP A 24 -4.17 -25.92 12.62
CA ASP A 24 -3.75 -27.30 12.30
C ASP A 24 -2.33 -27.39 11.72
N VAL A 25 -2.17 -28.16 10.63
CA VAL A 25 -0.89 -28.37 9.94
C VAL A 25 -0.30 -27.08 9.36
N TRP A 26 -1.09 -26.01 9.25
CA TRP A 26 -0.63 -24.70 8.76
C TRP A 26 -0.18 -23.75 9.88
N LYS A 27 -0.47 -24.03 11.16
CA LYS A 27 -0.19 -23.12 12.30
C LYS A 27 1.27 -22.66 12.39
N ASN A 28 2.21 -23.53 12.05
CA ASN A 28 3.66 -23.24 12.11
C ASN A 28 4.26 -22.87 10.74
N LYS A 29 3.42 -22.53 9.76
CA LYS A 29 3.78 -22.26 8.37
C LYS A 29 3.28 -20.88 7.90
N ILE A 30 2.95 -20.00 8.84
CA ILE A 30 2.44 -18.65 8.59
C ILE A 30 3.34 -17.91 7.58
N GLY A 31 2.72 -17.31 6.56
CA GLY A 31 3.43 -16.52 5.54
C GLY A 31 4.17 -17.34 4.47
N GLN A 32 3.99 -18.68 4.44
CA GLN A 32 4.42 -19.54 3.34
C GLN A 32 3.29 -19.76 2.33
N LEU A 33 3.65 -20.17 1.12
CA LEU A 33 2.70 -20.73 0.16
C LEU A 33 2.57 -22.23 0.41
N ALA A 34 1.34 -22.71 0.53
CA ALA A 34 1.00 -24.14 0.60
C ALA A 34 0.40 -24.60 -0.73
N GLU A 35 1.04 -25.55 -1.38
CA GLU A 35 0.55 -26.21 -2.59
C GLU A 35 0.23 -27.67 -2.30
N TRP A 36 -0.95 -28.14 -2.71
CA TRP A 36 -1.29 -29.55 -2.61
C TRP A 36 -0.78 -30.32 -3.82
N ASP A 37 0.07 -31.33 -3.64
CA ASP A 37 0.63 -32.11 -4.75
C ASP A 37 -0.23 -33.32 -5.18
N GLY A 38 -1.38 -33.52 -4.51
CA GLY A 38 -2.26 -34.67 -4.66
C GLY A 38 -2.11 -35.72 -3.54
N LYS A 39 -1.08 -35.61 -2.69
CA LYS A 39 -0.85 -36.51 -1.55
C LYS A 39 -0.44 -35.80 -0.28
N GLN A 40 0.26 -34.68 -0.39
CA GLN A 40 0.76 -33.89 0.73
C GLN A 40 0.85 -32.40 0.39
N TRP A 41 0.90 -31.58 1.44
CA TRP A 41 1.18 -30.15 1.32
C TRP A 41 2.67 -29.90 1.14
N LYS A 42 3.03 -29.19 0.07
CA LYS A 42 4.35 -28.60 -0.13
C LYS A 42 4.32 -27.14 0.33
N TYR A 43 5.35 -26.75 1.07
CA TYR A 43 5.44 -25.41 1.64
C TYR A 43 6.64 -24.67 1.07
N THR A 44 6.41 -23.45 0.59
CA THR A 44 7.44 -22.61 -0.03
C THR A 44 7.59 -21.30 0.71
N GLN A 45 8.80 -21.04 1.22
CA GLN A 45 9.18 -19.72 1.70
C GLN A 45 9.57 -18.86 0.50
N THR A 46 8.85 -17.77 0.30
CA THR A 46 9.14 -16.78 -0.74
C THR A 46 10.05 -15.68 -0.19
N GLN A 47 10.83 -15.03 -1.05
CA GLN A 47 11.60 -13.84 -0.69
C GLN A 47 10.71 -12.60 -0.61
N ASP A 48 11.14 -11.60 0.14
CA ASP A 48 10.48 -10.30 0.16
C ASP A 48 10.48 -9.68 -1.25
N GLY A 49 9.37 -9.03 -1.60
CA GLY A 49 9.08 -8.55 -2.96
C GLY A 49 8.21 -9.49 -3.78
N HIS A 50 8.02 -10.75 -3.38
CA HIS A 50 7.10 -11.66 -4.07
C HIS A 50 5.65 -11.19 -3.96
N CYS A 51 4.95 -11.15 -5.10
CA CYS A 51 3.55 -10.76 -5.20
C CYS A 51 2.66 -11.97 -5.45
N ILE A 52 1.46 -11.98 -4.86
CA ILE A 52 0.40 -12.92 -5.19
C ILE A 52 -0.88 -12.16 -5.49
N GLY A 53 -1.62 -12.60 -6.50
CA GLY A 53 -2.98 -12.16 -6.78
C GLY A 53 -3.98 -13.19 -6.27
N LEU A 54 -5.11 -12.72 -5.74
CA LEU A 54 -6.25 -13.56 -5.36
C LEU A 54 -7.39 -13.41 -6.38
N PRO A 55 -8.27 -14.41 -6.52
CA PRO A 55 -9.41 -14.34 -7.45
C PRO A 55 -10.39 -13.18 -7.20
N ASN A 56 -10.41 -12.64 -5.98
CA ASN A 56 -11.22 -11.46 -5.63
C ASN A 56 -10.57 -10.13 -6.09
N GLY A 57 -9.42 -10.19 -6.78
CA GLY A 57 -8.68 -9.01 -7.27
C GLY A 57 -7.66 -8.44 -6.30
N ASP A 58 -7.58 -8.94 -5.06
CA ASP A 58 -6.58 -8.46 -4.10
C ASP A 58 -5.16 -8.91 -4.50
N VAL A 59 -4.18 -8.02 -4.38
CA VAL A 59 -2.76 -8.37 -4.49
C VAL A 59 -2.06 -8.14 -3.16
N TYR A 60 -1.31 -9.16 -2.74
CA TYR A 60 -0.46 -9.12 -1.56
C TYR A 60 1.00 -9.15 -1.99
N ILE A 61 1.83 -8.32 -1.36
CA ILE A 61 3.29 -8.42 -1.48
C ILE A 61 3.87 -8.93 -0.17
N ARG A 62 4.96 -9.69 -0.26
CA ARG A 62 5.75 -10.03 0.91
C ARG A 62 6.72 -8.90 1.27
N VAL A 63 6.63 -8.36 2.48
CA VAL A 63 7.53 -7.32 3.01
C VAL A 63 7.86 -7.67 4.46
N ASN A 64 9.16 -7.65 4.80
CA ASN A 64 9.69 -8.02 6.11
C ASN A 64 9.17 -9.39 6.59
N GLY A 65 9.15 -10.36 5.67
CA GLY A 65 8.71 -11.72 5.96
C GLY A 65 7.20 -11.94 6.04
N LYS A 66 6.36 -10.90 5.84
CA LYS A 66 4.89 -11.01 5.92
C LYS A 66 4.22 -10.57 4.62
N TYR A 67 3.14 -11.25 4.26
CA TYR A 67 2.29 -10.83 3.15
C TYR A 67 1.29 -9.77 3.60
N GLN A 68 1.29 -8.63 2.92
CA GLN A 68 0.44 -7.48 3.22
C GLN A 68 -0.29 -7.04 1.94
N PRO A 69 -1.57 -6.61 2.02
CA PRO A 69 -2.32 -6.15 0.86
C PRO A 69 -1.69 -4.86 0.31
N LYS A 70 -1.44 -4.78 -0.99
CA LYS A 70 -0.66 -3.66 -1.58
C LYS A 70 -1.42 -2.80 -2.59
N ILE A 71 -2.56 -3.24 -3.13
CA ILE A 71 -3.22 -2.49 -4.22
C ILE A 71 -4.58 -1.88 -3.86
N ALA A 72 -5.30 -2.40 -2.87
CA ALA A 72 -6.61 -1.85 -2.51
C ALA A 72 -6.50 -0.63 -1.58
N LEU A 73 -5.76 -0.78 -0.47
CA LEU A 73 -5.65 0.28 0.55
C LEU A 73 -4.76 1.43 0.09
N ASP A 74 -3.60 1.13 -0.50
CA ASP A 74 -2.66 2.15 -0.99
C ASP A 74 -3.27 2.99 -2.13
N SER A 75 -4.08 2.37 -3.00
CA SER A 75 -4.79 3.11 -4.05
C SER A 75 -5.93 3.95 -3.49
N GLN A 76 -6.72 3.42 -2.55
CA GLN A 76 -7.82 4.16 -1.91
C GLN A 76 -7.32 5.33 -1.07
N SER A 77 -6.18 5.19 -0.41
CA SER A 77 -5.56 6.28 0.38
C SER A 77 -4.77 7.27 -0.48
N GLY A 78 -4.49 6.95 -1.74
CA GLY A 78 -3.56 7.72 -2.57
C GLY A 78 -2.13 7.67 -2.04
N GLN A 79 -1.70 6.56 -1.42
CA GLN A 79 -0.43 6.43 -0.71
C GLN A 79 0.79 6.98 -1.48
N TRP A 80 0.79 6.85 -2.82
CA TRP A 80 1.93 7.26 -3.65
C TRP A 80 1.87 8.70 -4.14
N ASN A 81 0.73 9.37 -4.01
CA ASN A 81 0.51 10.73 -4.51
C ASN A 81 -0.16 11.66 -3.50
N TYR A 82 -0.49 11.20 -2.29
CA TYR A 82 -1.08 11.98 -1.20
C TYR A 82 -0.10 12.17 -0.05
N ALA A 83 -0.03 13.39 0.49
CA ALA A 83 0.68 13.68 1.73
C ALA A 83 -0.06 14.73 2.57
N GLU A 84 0.12 14.67 3.89
CA GLU A 84 -0.21 15.79 4.77
C GLU A 84 0.95 16.79 4.80
N ALA A 85 0.65 18.07 4.61
CA ALA A 85 1.65 19.13 4.72
C ALA A 85 2.06 19.35 6.18
N SER A 86 3.33 19.69 6.37
CA SER A 86 3.94 20.16 7.61
C SER A 86 4.63 21.51 7.36
N GLY A 87 5.13 22.17 8.41
CA GLY A 87 5.79 23.48 8.31
C GLY A 87 4.89 24.63 8.77
N THR A 88 5.13 25.83 8.23
CA THR A 88 4.38 27.05 8.57
C THR A 88 3.45 27.47 7.43
N GLU A 89 2.60 28.47 7.66
CA GLU A 89 1.55 28.90 6.74
C GLU A 89 2.01 29.22 5.32
N ASN A 90 3.27 29.59 5.09
CA ASN A 90 3.81 29.89 3.76
C ASN A 90 5.10 29.11 3.44
N VAL A 91 5.53 28.21 4.33
CA VAL A 91 6.73 27.35 4.13
C VAL A 91 6.33 25.93 4.47
N LEU A 92 5.87 25.21 3.44
CA LEU A 92 5.34 23.88 3.55
C LEU A 92 6.40 22.82 3.21
N THR A 93 6.26 21.68 3.87
CA THR A 93 7.01 20.46 3.57
C THR A 93 6.06 19.29 3.48
N ALA A 94 6.35 18.31 2.63
CA ALA A 94 5.61 17.05 2.59
C ALA A 94 6.54 15.88 2.26
N ARG A 95 6.11 14.68 2.65
CA ARG A 95 6.84 13.43 2.41
C ARG A 95 5.93 12.42 1.74
N LEU A 96 6.23 12.11 0.49
CA LEU A 96 5.64 10.99 -0.25
C LEU A 96 6.42 9.71 0.05
N THR A 97 5.70 8.58 0.10
CA THR A 97 6.28 7.25 0.26
C THR A 97 5.69 6.30 -0.78
N PRO A 98 6.49 5.77 -1.72
CA PRO A 98 7.95 5.94 -1.83
C PRO A 98 8.37 7.37 -2.20
N SER A 99 9.61 7.74 -1.85
CA SER A 99 10.15 9.04 -2.22
C SER A 99 10.39 9.10 -3.73
N PRO A 100 9.88 10.12 -4.44
CA PRO A 100 10.30 10.36 -5.82
C PRO A 100 11.78 10.75 -5.86
N GLN A 101 12.46 10.42 -6.96
CA GLN A 101 13.85 10.84 -7.21
C GLN A 101 13.93 12.29 -7.70
N ALA A 102 12.90 12.75 -8.42
CA ALA A 102 12.74 14.11 -8.91
C ALA A 102 11.26 14.44 -9.04
N LEU A 103 10.93 15.73 -8.98
CA LEU A 103 9.62 16.23 -9.40
C LEU A 103 9.70 16.46 -10.91
N ILE A 104 8.79 15.86 -11.67
CA ILE A 104 8.74 15.94 -13.12
C ILE A 104 7.48 16.68 -13.58
N ASP A 105 7.54 17.28 -14.75
CA ASP A 105 6.38 17.94 -15.36
C ASP A 105 5.23 16.95 -15.55
N GLY A 106 4.01 17.39 -15.19
CA GLY A 106 2.81 16.57 -15.23
C GLY A 106 2.58 15.66 -14.01
N MET A 107 3.49 15.62 -13.04
CA MET A 107 3.29 14.87 -11.79
C MET A 107 2.18 15.50 -10.94
N VAL A 108 1.19 14.70 -10.54
CA VAL A 108 0.08 15.14 -9.68
C VAL A 108 0.33 14.71 -8.24
N ILE A 109 0.28 15.66 -7.32
CA ILE A 109 0.36 15.44 -5.87
C ILE A 109 -0.87 16.05 -5.20
N PHE A 110 -1.54 15.26 -4.37
CA PHE A 110 -2.60 15.73 -3.48
C PHE A 110 -1.99 16.08 -2.12
N LEU A 111 -2.17 17.33 -1.71
CA LEU A 111 -1.62 17.85 -0.47
C LEU A 111 -2.74 18.29 0.45
N LYS A 112 -2.79 17.74 1.67
CA LYS A 112 -3.67 18.26 2.74
C LYS A 112 -2.92 19.34 3.50
N VAL A 113 -3.28 20.59 3.22
CA VAL A 113 -2.74 21.78 3.90
C VAL A 113 -3.64 22.12 5.09
N ARG A 114 -3.03 22.40 6.25
CA ARG A 114 -3.77 22.65 7.51
C ARG A 114 -4.14 24.12 7.75
N SER A 115 -3.34 25.04 7.20
CA SER A 115 -3.55 26.49 7.37
C SER A 115 -3.68 27.17 6.03
N ASN A 116 -4.45 28.24 5.96
CA ASN A 116 -4.55 29.04 4.76
C ASN A 116 -3.23 29.78 4.52
N ASN A 117 -2.68 29.67 3.32
CA ASN A 117 -1.56 30.52 2.92
C ASN A 117 -2.06 31.97 2.84
N THR A 118 -1.32 32.89 3.42
CA THR A 118 -1.64 34.34 3.45
C THR A 118 -0.82 35.14 2.44
N GLY A 119 0.12 34.49 1.77
CA GLY A 119 0.98 35.09 0.75
C GLY A 119 1.61 34.07 -0.17
N THR A 120 2.77 34.42 -0.73
CA THR A 120 3.55 33.49 -1.56
C THR A 120 4.02 32.32 -0.70
N ALA A 121 3.64 31.10 -1.09
CA ALA A 121 3.99 29.89 -0.38
C ALA A 121 5.04 29.07 -1.13
N THR A 122 5.87 28.38 -0.36
CA THR A 122 6.87 27.43 -0.86
C THR A 122 6.54 26.02 -0.39
N LEU A 123 6.82 25.02 -1.22
CA LEU A 123 6.62 23.60 -0.90
C LEU A 123 7.89 22.82 -1.20
N ASN A 124 8.41 22.12 -0.20
CA ASN A 124 9.51 21.17 -0.36
C ASN A 124 9.01 19.73 -0.19
N ILE A 125 9.05 18.95 -1.27
CA ILE A 125 8.68 17.53 -1.26
C ILE A 125 9.94 16.69 -1.08
N ASN A 126 9.97 15.88 -0.03
CA ASN A 126 11.04 14.91 0.22
C ASN A 126 12.48 15.50 0.23
N GLY A 127 12.65 16.81 0.39
CA GLY A 127 13.96 17.46 0.35
C GLY A 127 14.48 17.76 -1.07
N LEU A 128 13.67 17.58 -2.11
CA LEU A 128 14.05 17.74 -3.52
C LEU A 128 14.22 19.21 -3.96
N GLY A 129 13.96 20.16 -3.06
CA GLY A 129 14.03 21.59 -3.32
C GLY A 129 12.68 22.27 -3.10
N ALA A 130 12.71 23.50 -2.61
CA ALA A 130 11.50 24.29 -2.41
C ALA A 130 11.03 24.89 -3.73
N LEU A 131 9.81 24.57 -4.13
CA LEU A 131 9.16 25.13 -5.31
C LEU A 131 8.08 26.14 -4.90
N LEU A 132 7.89 27.17 -5.72
CA LEU A 132 6.72 28.02 -5.66
C LEU A 132 5.51 27.25 -6.18
N PHE A 133 4.35 27.39 -5.55
CA PHE A 133 3.13 26.74 -6.01
C PHE A 133 1.94 27.69 -5.94
N ILE A 134 0.99 27.50 -6.85
CA ILE A 134 -0.28 28.22 -6.90
C ILE A 134 -1.36 27.26 -6.38
N HIS A 135 -2.09 27.67 -5.34
CA HIS A 135 -3.21 26.90 -4.82
C HIS A 135 -4.42 27.07 -5.76
N PHE A 136 -4.83 26.01 -6.44
CA PHE A 136 -6.13 25.97 -7.11
C PHE A 136 -7.20 25.68 -6.06
N THR A 137 -7.89 26.71 -5.57
CA THR A 137 -9.07 26.51 -4.73
C THR A 137 -10.23 26.03 -5.59
N ALA A 138 -10.32 24.73 -5.83
CA ALA A 138 -11.63 24.14 -6.11
C ALA A 138 -12.37 24.12 -4.78
N GLN A 139 -13.41 24.95 -4.61
CA GLN A 139 -14.35 24.80 -3.49
C GLN A 139 -14.94 23.39 -3.59
N PRO A 140 -14.66 22.46 -2.65
CA PRO A 140 -15.30 21.16 -2.73
C PRO A 140 -16.78 21.38 -2.44
N SER A 141 -17.63 21.08 -3.42
CA SER A 141 -19.07 20.99 -3.21
C SER A 141 -19.32 20.06 -2.02
N LYS A 142 -20.02 20.57 -1.00
CA LYS A 142 -20.35 19.86 0.23
C LYS A 142 -20.89 18.47 -0.08
N ALA A 143 -20.15 17.42 0.26
CA ALA A 143 -20.69 16.08 0.32
C ALA A 143 -21.73 16.06 1.45
N VAL A 144 -23.00 15.89 1.09
CA VAL A 144 -24.07 15.61 2.05
C VAL A 144 -23.99 14.10 2.30
N ASN A 145 -23.66 13.72 3.53
CA ASN A 145 -23.82 12.35 4.02
C ASN A 145 -25.29 12.08 4.34
#